data_AF-A0A516ITP3-F1
#
_entry.id   AF-A0A516ITP3-F1
#
_cell.length_a   1.000
_cell.length_b   1.000
_cell.length_c   1.000
_cell.angle_alpha   90.00
_cell.angle_beta   90.00
_cell.angle_gamma   90.00
#
_symmetry.space_group_name_H-M   'P 1'
#
loop_
_entity.id
_entity.type
_entity.pdbx_description
1 polymer ?
#
loop_
_entity_poly.entity_id
_entity_poly.type
_entity_poly.pdbx_seq_one_letter_code
_entity_poly.pdbx_strand_id
1 'polypeptide(L)'
;MKYTGIAALALVTAGPLAAQAPTTSAVVPSVAPANSDVSRYYDASRNAPIWFRAGQGEAVPQLISILRRSPVDGFTRGPQLAAEVETAFAAARTGDAKAVQHAERVMSSAWVAYVQTISAPTPGMIYGEKWVTPVTPTTFGILSKALNAPSLAQHLKSVSDINPVYAGLRDKAVEESQLPGGGNAARYMANMERARSIPAKGRFVLVDAATARLWLYEDGRPVDSMKVVVGDKDKLGLPTPMIASVIWYTTFNPYWHVPDHLARKSAARVVKEGEAYLKRSGYQVVDSWSKDAKVLPASSVDWKAVAAGTASVKLRQLPGGNNSMGDMKFNFANPEGIYLHDTPTREHFAKSQRTISNGCIRVEDAKRLARWLLQRDASAPTKDAEQHVVLPQGVPVYVTYLTAQPHLGEVALAKDVYGWDARSTSSAAVAAKAGAGS
;
A
#
# COMPACT_ATOMS: atom_id res chain seq x y z
N MET A 1 -59.33 -2.83 -79.55
CA MET A 1 -60.20 -3.00 -78.37
C MET A 1 -59.82 -1.95 -77.32
N LYS A 2 -60.85 -1.40 -76.66
CA LYS A 2 -60.92 -0.27 -75.70
C LYS A 2 -59.84 -0.38 -74.58
N TYR A 3 -59.24 0.68 -74.02
CA TYR A 3 -59.75 1.70 -73.07
C TYR A 3 -58.68 2.82 -72.93
N THR A 4 -58.97 4.11 -73.16
CA THR A 4 -59.19 5.22 -72.18
C THR A 4 -58.23 5.37 -70.99
N GLY A 5 -57.72 6.59 -70.76
CA GLY A 5 -57.53 7.12 -69.40
C GLY A 5 -56.26 7.96 -69.16
N ILE A 6 -56.45 9.27 -68.98
CA ILE A 6 -55.46 10.32 -68.67
C ILE A 6 -55.03 10.26 -67.19
N ALA A 7 -53.76 10.54 -66.87
CA ALA A 7 -53.36 11.22 -65.62
C ALA A 7 -51.93 11.80 -65.73
N ALA A 8 -51.83 13.13 -65.70
CA ALA A 8 -50.58 13.86 -65.51
C ALA A 8 -50.25 13.91 -64.01
N LEU A 9 -49.01 13.54 -63.64
CA LEU A 9 -48.50 13.68 -62.29
C LEU A 9 -47.24 14.56 -62.31
N ALA A 10 -47.37 15.75 -61.73
CA ALA A 10 -46.27 16.68 -61.53
C ALA A 10 -45.33 16.15 -60.43
N LEU A 11 -44.06 15.94 -60.77
CA LEU A 11 -43.00 15.67 -59.80
C LEU A 11 -42.49 16.99 -59.24
N VAL A 12 -42.81 17.26 -57.97
CA VAL A 12 -42.14 18.28 -57.14
C VAL A 12 -40.83 17.70 -56.63
N THR A 13 -39.71 18.32 -57.00
CA THR A 13 -38.38 17.98 -56.47
C THR A 13 -38.19 18.63 -55.10
N ALA A 14 -38.14 17.82 -54.05
CA ALA A 14 -37.76 18.27 -52.71
C ALA A 14 -36.23 18.42 -52.65
N GLY A 15 -35.75 19.66 -52.44
CA GLY A 15 -34.34 19.94 -52.15
C GLY A 15 -33.93 19.43 -50.76
N PRO A 16 -32.65 19.08 -50.53
CA PRO A 16 -32.20 18.58 -49.25
C PRO A 16 -32.23 19.70 -48.19
N LEU A 17 -33.00 19.48 -47.13
CA LEU A 17 -32.94 20.25 -45.89
C LEU A 17 -31.57 20.01 -45.22
N ALA A 18 -30.73 21.04 -45.18
CA ALA A 18 -29.54 21.06 -44.36
C ALA A 18 -29.95 21.07 -42.88
N ALA A 19 -29.80 19.92 -42.22
CA ALA A 19 -29.95 19.82 -40.77
C ALA A 19 -28.81 20.59 -40.08
N GLN A 20 -29.10 21.76 -39.54
CA GLN A 20 -28.21 22.43 -38.60
C GLN A 20 -28.21 21.63 -37.29
N ALA A 21 -27.07 21.02 -36.96
CA ALA A 21 -26.87 20.38 -35.68
C ALA A 21 -26.91 21.45 -34.56
N PRO A 22 -27.61 21.22 -33.45
CA PRO A 22 -27.59 22.14 -32.32
C PRO A 22 -26.18 22.14 -31.71
N THR A 23 -25.52 23.30 -31.74
CA THR A 23 -24.29 23.55 -30.98
C THR A 23 -24.64 23.67 -29.50
N THR A 24 -24.74 22.54 -28.80
CA THR A 24 -24.70 22.55 -27.34
C THR A 24 -23.26 22.84 -26.93
N SER A 25 -22.96 24.12 -26.70
CA SER A 25 -21.79 24.50 -25.89
C SER A 25 -22.02 23.95 -24.48
N ALA A 26 -21.53 22.74 -24.22
CA ALA A 26 -21.43 22.20 -22.88
C ALA A 26 -20.44 23.10 -22.12
N VAL A 27 -20.96 24.01 -21.30
CA VAL A 27 -20.15 24.75 -20.33
C VAL A 27 -19.66 23.73 -19.31
N VAL A 28 -18.41 23.29 -19.49
CA VAL A 28 -17.70 22.46 -18.53
C VAL A 28 -17.38 23.34 -17.30
N PRO A 29 -17.70 22.92 -16.07
CA PRO A 29 -17.41 23.73 -14.89
C PRO A 29 -15.90 23.94 -14.73
N SER A 30 -15.49 25.21 -14.57
CA SER A 30 -14.13 25.60 -14.17
C SER A 30 -13.72 24.94 -12.85
N VAL A 31 -12.47 24.44 -12.79
CA VAL A 31 -11.88 23.71 -11.65
C VAL A 31 -11.67 24.56 -10.40
N ALA A 32 -11.81 25.88 -10.51
CA ALA A 32 -11.79 26.78 -9.36
C ALA A 32 -13.19 27.40 -9.16
N PRO A 33 -14.16 26.68 -8.54
CA PRO A 33 -15.36 27.34 -8.09
C PRO A 33 -14.94 28.46 -7.13
N ALA A 34 -15.56 29.64 -7.27
CA ALA A 34 -15.19 30.85 -6.56
C ALA A 34 -15.13 30.69 -5.02
N ASN A 35 -15.73 29.62 -4.48
CA ASN A 35 -15.80 29.27 -3.05
C ASN A 35 -14.98 28.02 -2.64
N SER A 36 -13.94 27.66 -3.39
CA SER A 36 -13.05 26.54 -3.03
C SER A 36 -12.17 26.86 -1.80
N ASP A 37 -11.67 25.83 -1.11
CA ASP A 37 -10.68 26.02 -0.03
C ASP A 37 -9.38 26.67 -0.54
N VAL A 38 -9.09 26.55 -1.84
CA VAL A 38 -8.00 27.27 -2.49
C VAL A 38 -8.29 28.76 -2.53
N SER A 39 -9.50 29.19 -2.90
CA SER A 39 -9.91 30.60 -2.83
C SER A 39 -9.75 31.14 -1.41
N ARG A 40 -10.24 30.40 -0.39
CA ARG A 40 -10.11 30.79 1.03
C ARG A 40 -8.66 30.94 1.46
N TYR A 41 -7.76 30.06 0.99
CA TYR A 41 -6.33 30.18 1.26
C TYR A 41 -5.75 31.48 0.68
N TYR A 42 -6.07 31.81 -0.57
CA TYR A 42 -5.60 33.07 -1.20
C TYR A 42 -6.17 34.31 -0.52
N ASP A 43 -7.43 34.29 -0.08
CA ASP A 43 -8.00 35.41 0.68
C ASP A 43 -7.26 35.60 2.01
N ALA A 44 -6.99 34.52 2.74
CA ALA A 44 -6.24 34.54 3.99
C ALA A 44 -4.77 34.97 3.80
N SER A 45 -4.14 34.60 2.68
CA SER A 45 -2.76 34.97 2.34
C SER A 45 -2.65 36.37 1.71
N ARG A 46 -3.75 37.13 1.62
CA ARG A 46 -3.83 38.44 0.93
C ARG A 46 -3.36 38.35 -0.53
N ASN A 47 -3.73 37.27 -1.20
CA ASN A 47 -3.35 36.91 -2.57
C ASN A 47 -1.82 36.83 -2.79
N ALA A 48 -1.06 36.40 -1.78
CA ALA A 48 0.36 36.15 -1.95
C ALA A 48 0.61 35.11 -3.06
N PRO A 49 1.42 35.42 -4.09
CA PRO A 49 1.65 34.50 -5.21
C PRO A 49 2.46 33.29 -4.77
N ILE A 50 2.10 32.10 -5.24
CA ILE A 50 2.90 30.89 -5.09
C ILE A 50 3.69 30.65 -6.37
N TRP A 51 3.00 30.71 -7.52
CA TRP A 51 3.48 30.27 -8.83
C TRP A 51 4.25 31.35 -9.58
N PHE A 52 3.87 32.62 -9.45
CA PHE A 52 4.51 33.76 -10.12
C PHE A 52 5.53 34.51 -9.25
N ARG A 53 6.05 33.88 -8.19
CA ARG A 53 7.15 34.46 -7.40
C ARG A 53 8.43 34.54 -8.22
N ALA A 54 9.24 35.57 -7.96
CA ALA A 54 10.56 35.71 -8.59
C ALA A 54 11.42 34.45 -8.36
N GLY A 55 12.09 33.97 -9.41
CA GLY A 55 12.96 32.80 -9.35
C GLY A 55 12.25 31.44 -9.41
N GLN A 56 10.93 31.38 -9.63
CA GLN A 56 10.15 30.13 -9.69
C GLN A 56 9.78 29.66 -11.12
N GLY A 57 10.51 30.12 -12.15
CA GLY A 57 10.16 29.90 -13.56
C GLY A 57 9.99 28.43 -13.98
N GLU A 58 10.72 27.51 -13.34
CA GLU A 58 10.66 26.06 -13.61
C GLU A 58 9.46 25.36 -12.95
N ALA A 59 8.73 26.02 -12.04
CA ALA A 59 7.67 25.39 -11.27
C ALA A 59 6.45 25.01 -12.13
N VAL A 60 6.05 25.87 -13.07
CA VAL A 60 4.87 25.63 -13.92
C VAL A 60 5.14 24.50 -14.93
N PRO A 61 6.28 24.49 -15.67
CA PRO A 61 6.65 23.33 -16.49
C PRO A 61 6.72 22.03 -15.70
N GLN A 62 7.27 22.06 -14.48
CA GLN A 62 7.32 20.90 -13.59
C GLN A 62 5.91 20.42 -13.20
N LEU A 63 4.99 21.33 -12.84
CA LEU A 63 3.60 20.97 -12.53
C LEU A 63 2.92 20.32 -13.73
N ILE A 64 3.04 20.92 -14.93
CA ILE A 64 2.45 20.38 -16.17
C ILE A 64 2.98 18.97 -16.45
N SER A 65 4.30 18.77 -16.34
CA SER A 65 4.93 17.45 -16.52
C SER A 65 4.36 16.42 -15.53
N ILE A 66 4.27 16.77 -14.25
CA ILE A 66 3.67 15.91 -13.20
C ILE A 66 2.22 15.56 -13.54
N LEU A 67 1.40 16.55 -13.89
CA LEU A 67 -0.02 16.35 -14.19
C LEU A 67 -0.22 15.46 -15.42
N ARG A 68 0.56 15.63 -16.48
CA ARG A 68 0.48 14.78 -17.68
C ARG A 68 0.79 13.32 -17.38
N ARG A 69 1.81 13.03 -16.58
CA ARG A 69 2.17 11.64 -16.21
C ARG A 69 1.30 11.07 -15.09
N SER A 70 0.55 11.89 -14.37
CA SER A 70 -0.17 11.49 -13.17
C SER A 70 -1.26 10.39 -13.33
N PRO A 71 -1.75 10.01 -14.52
CA PRO A 71 -2.56 8.80 -14.65
C PRO A 71 -1.84 7.54 -14.13
N VAL A 72 -0.51 7.43 -14.27
CA VAL A 72 0.24 6.31 -13.66
C VAL A 72 0.34 6.40 -12.14
N ASP A 73 0.18 7.60 -11.59
CA ASP A 73 0.07 7.83 -10.15
C ASP A 73 -1.37 7.60 -9.65
N GLY A 74 -2.30 7.14 -10.49
CA GLY A 74 -3.72 6.97 -10.16
C GLY A 74 -4.54 8.25 -10.20
N PHE A 75 -3.99 9.37 -10.69
CA PHE A 75 -4.70 10.64 -10.85
C PHE A 75 -5.09 10.85 -12.32
N THR A 76 -6.18 10.21 -12.74
CA THR A 76 -6.59 10.14 -14.15
C THR A 76 -6.98 11.48 -14.78
N ARG A 77 -7.41 12.46 -13.98
CA ARG A 77 -7.80 13.81 -14.46
C ARG A 77 -6.60 14.73 -14.73
N GLY A 78 -5.38 14.29 -14.44
CA GLY A 78 -4.19 15.11 -14.57
C GLY A 78 -3.95 15.72 -15.95
N PRO A 79 -4.02 14.97 -17.08
CA PRO A 79 -3.80 15.53 -18.40
C PRO A 79 -4.76 16.67 -18.77
N GLN A 80 -6.04 16.55 -18.37
CA GLN A 80 -7.02 17.62 -18.53
C GLN A 80 -6.61 18.86 -17.73
N LEU A 81 -6.25 18.68 -16.45
CA LEU A 81 -5.78 19.79 -15.60
C LEU A 81 -4.48 20.41 -16.10
N ALA A 82 -3.61 19.63 -16.74
CA ALA A 82 -2.39 20.14 -17.36
C ALA A 82 -2.72 21.13 -18.49
N ALA A 83 -3.68 20.81 -19.35
CA ALA A 83 -4.13 21.71 -20.43
C ALA A 83 -4.80 22.99 -19.89
N GLU A 84 -5.57 22.87 -18.81
CA GLU A 84 -6.15 24.04 -18.11
C GLU A 84 -5.05 24.93 -17.51
N VAL A 85 -4.04 24.33 -16.87
CA VAL A 85 -2.87 25.04 -16.35
C VAL A 85 -2.10 25.76 -17.46
N GLU A 86 -1.88 25.11 -18.60
CA GLU A 86 -1.20 25.73 -19.76
C GLU A 86 -1.96 26.94 -20.29
N THR A 87 -3.29 26.81 -20.42
CA THR A 87 -4.17 27.89 -20.87
C THR A 87 -4.14 29.07 -19.90
N ALA A 88 -4.29 28.82 -18.60
CA ALA A 88 -4.27 29.86 -17.58
C ALA A 88 -2.90 30.53 -17.47
N PHE A 89 -1.81 29.74 -17.57
CA PHE A 89 -0.45 30.26 -17.56
C PHE A 89 -0.17 31.15 -18.77
N ALA A 90 -0.59 30.75 -19.98
CA ALA A 90 -0.45 31.57 -21.19
C ALA A 90 -1.20 32.90 -21.06
N ALA A 91 -2.43 32.88 -20.54
CA ALA A 91 -3.20 34.10 -20.30
C ALA A 91 -2.52 35.03 -19.28
N ALA A 92 -1.94 34.49 -18.22
CA ALA A 92 -1.24 35.28 -17.19
C ALA A 92 0.03 36.00 -17.73
N ARG A 93 0.65 35.49 -18.80
CA ARG A 93 1.82 36.15 -19.43
C ARG A 93 1.49 37.50 -20.06
N THR A 94 0.21 37.81 -20.28
CA THR A 94 -0.23 39.12 -20.75
C THR A 94 -0.03 40.23 -19.73
N GLY A 95 0.24 39.89 -18.46
CA GLY A 95 0.42 40.84 -17.37
C GLY A 95 -0.89 41.34 -16.74
N ASP A 96 -2.06 40.87 -17.22
CA ASP A 96 -3.34 41.21 -16.61
C ASP A 96 -3.45 40.61 -15.19
N ALA A 97 -3.74 41.47 -14.21
CA ALA A 97 -3.77 41.08 -12.81
C ALA A 97 -4.86 40.03 -12.51
N LYS A 98 -6.00 40.07 -13.21
CA LYS A 98 -7.07 39.06 -13.03
C LYS A 98 -6.65 37.72 -13.63
N ALA A 99 -6.00 37.72 -14.79
CA ALA A 99 -5.45 36.52 -15.42
C ALA A 99 -4.39 35.85 -14.53
N VAL A 100 -3.47 36.63 -13.93
CA VAL A 100 -2.48 36.11 -12.97
C VAL A 100 -3.16 35.47 -11.75
N GLN A 101 -4.14 36.17 -11.16
CA GLN A 101 -4.89 35.66 -10.00
C GLN A 101 -5.72 34.41 -10.32
N HIS A 102 -6.27 34.32 -11.52
CA HIS A 102 -6.96 33.13 -11.99
C HIS A 102 -5.97 31.96 -12.14
N ALA A 103 -4.83 32.19 -12.78
CA ALA A 103 -3.80 31.18 -13.00
C ALA A 103 -3.21 30.64 -11.68
N GLU A 104 -2.94 31.50 -10.69
CA GLU A 104 -2.53 31.09 -9.33
C GLU A 104 -3.52 30.08 -8.72
N ARG A 105 -4.82 30.34 -8.84
CA ARG A 105 -5.87 29.43 -8.30
C ARG A 105 -5.97 28.13 -9.09
N VAL A 106 -5.93 28.18 -10.42
CA VAL A 106 -5.98 26.97 -11.28
C VAL A 106 -4.81 26.04 -10.95
N MET A 107 -3.58 26.55 -10.93
CA MET A 107 -2.39 25.77 -10.63
C MET A 107 -2.40 25.21 -9.20
N SER A 108 -2.86 26.02 -8.23
CA SER A 108 -2.99 25.60 -6.84
C SER A 108 -4.03 24.50 -6.64
N SER A 109 -5.18 24.60 -7.30
CA SER A 109 -6.22 23.55 -7.28
C SER A 109 -5.72 22.25 -7.90
N ALA A 110 -5.03 22.32 -9.04
CA ALA A 110 -4.45 21.15 -9.68
C ALA A 110 -3.40 20.48 -8.79
N TRP A 111 -2.52 21.27 -8.17
CA TRP A 111 -1.51 20.75 -7.25
C TRP A 111 -2.11 20.11 -6.00
N VAL A 112 -3.09 20.75 -5.37
CA VAL A 112 -3.79 20.22 -4.20
C VAL A 112 -4.47 18.89 -4.52
N ALA A 113 -5.20 18.82 -5.64
CA ALA A 113 -5.88 17.60 -6.07
C ALA A 113 -4.88 16.44 -6.31
N TYR A 114 -3.74 16.72 -6.95
CA TYR A 114 -2.70 15.73 -7.17
C TYR A 114 -2.10 15.23 -5.84
N VAL A 115 -1.67 16.14 -4.96
CA VAL A 115 -1.02 15.79 -3.69
C VAL A 115 -1.96 14.98 -2.80
N GLN A 116 -3.23 15.35 -2.70
CA GLN A 116 -4.22 14.60 -1.92
C GLN A 116 -4.44 13.20 -2.49
N THR A 117 -4.45 13.04 -3.81
CA THR A 117 -4.59 11.74 -4.48
C THR A 117 -3.43 10.80 -4.12
N ILE A 118 -2.19 11.27 -4.27
CA ILE A 118 -1.01 10.43 -4.01
C ILE A 118 -0.74 10.19 -2.53
N SER A 119 -1.37 10.98 -1.64
CA SER A 119 -1.30 10.83 -0.18
C SER A 119 -2.39 9.91 0.38
N ALA A 120 -3.25 9.34 -0.47
CA ALA A 120 -4.32 8.46 -0.02
C ALA A 120 -3.74 7.17 0.61
N PRO A 121 -4.36 6.62 1.67
CA PRO A 121 -3.96 5.35 2.24
C PRO A 121 -3.97 4.22 1.20
N THR A 122 -2.99 3.33 1.26
CA THR A 122 -2.95 2.11 0.43
C THR A 122 -4.20 1.27 0.67
N PRO A 123 -5.01 0.97 -0.36
CA PRO A 123 -6.19 0.12 -0.24
C PRO A 123 -5.86 -1.28 0.30
N GLY A 124 -6.69 -1.76 1.24
CA GLY A 124 -6.52 -3.10 1.83
C GLY A 124 -5.35 -3.24 2.80
N MET A 125 -4.58 -2.17 3.07
CA MET A 125 -3.56 -2.17 4.10
C MET A 125 -4.18 -1.93 5.47
N ILE A 126 -3.81 -2.76 6.44
CA ILE A 126 -4.16 -2.60 7.85
C ILE A 126 -3.20 -1.60 8.48
N TYR A 127 -3.71 -0.53 9.07
CA TYR A 127 -2.91 0.38 9.89
C TYR A 127 -3.13 0.05 11.36
N GLY A 128 -2.14 -0.60 11.96
CA GLY A 128 -2.20 -1.07 13.34
C GLY A 128 -2.25 0.06 14.37
N GLU A 129 -1.68 1.22 14.01
CA GLU A 129 -1.56 2.38 14.90
C GLU A 129 -1.77 3.68 14.12
N LYS A 130 -2.29 4.72 14.79
CA LYS A 130 -2.67 5.98 14.13
C LYS A 130 -1.50 6.73 13.49
N TRP A 131 -0.30 6.69 14.10
CA TRP A 131 0.84 7.47 13.59
C TRP A 131 1.49 6.87 12.33
N VAL A 132 1.23 5.60 12.01
CA VAL A 132 1.66 4.97 10.74
C VAL A 132 0.56 5.05 9.68
N THR A 133 -0.63 5.54 10.03
CA THR A 133 -1.70 5.82 9.06
C THR A 133 -1.36 7.08 8.26
N PRO A 134 -1.31 7.01 6.92
CA PRO A 134 -1.18 8.18 6.07
C PRO A 134 -2.29 9.18 6.36
N VAL A 135 -1.91 10.44 6.61
CA VAL A 135 -2.85 11.54 6.75
C VAL A 135 -2.87 12.33 5.46
N THR A 136 -4.03 12.41 4.81
CA THR A 136 -4.20 13.26 3.64
C THR A 136 -4.01 14.72 4.03
N PRO A 137 -3.05 15.44 3.44
CA PRO A 137 -2.76 16.81 3.82
C PRO A 137 -3.89 17.75 3.40
N THR A 138 -4.16 18.76 4.24
CA THR A 138 -5.19 19.77 3.97
C THR A 138 -4.75 20.73 2.87
N THR A 139 -5.71 21.36 2.18
CA THR A 139 -5.45 22.40 1.18
C THR A 139 -4.50 23.48 1.70
N PHE A 140 -4.77 24.01 2.90
CA PHE A 140 -3.92 25.01 3.55
C PHE A 140 -2.51 24.47 3.83
N GLY A 141 -2.37 23.23 4.29
CA GLY A 141 -1.07 22.62 4.56
C GLY A 141 -0.23 22.42 3.30
N ILE A 142 -0.86 22.00 2.19
CA ILE A 142 -0.20 21.83 0.89
C ILE A 142 0.29 23.19 0.37
N LEU A 143 -0.61 24.18 0.31
CA LEU A 143 -0.29 25.49 -0.26
C LEU A 143 0.69 26.28 0.62
N SER A 144 0.60 26.17 1.94
CA SER A 144 1.58 26.79 2.86
C SER A 144 2.98 26.21 2.65
N LYS A 145 3.12 24.90 2.45
CA LYS A 145 4.42 24.28 2.16
C LYS A 145 4.95 24.73 0.79
N ALA A 146 4.09 24.81 -0.23
CA ALA A 146 4.47 25.29 -1.55
C ALA A 146 4.92 26.77 -1.52
N LEU A 147 4.20 27.64 -0.79
CA LEU A 147 4.55 29.05 -0.61
C LEU A 147 5.91 29.21 0.08
N ASN A 148 6.18 28.42 1.13
CA ASN A 148 7.41 28.53 1.92
C ASN A 148 8.60 27.75 1.32
N ALA A 149 8.41 27.02 0.22
CA ALA A 149 9.49 26.30 -0.44
C ALA A 149 10.50 27.30 -1.06
N PRO A 150 11.82 27.14 -0.80
CA PRO A 150 12.85 27.94 -1.46
C PRO A 150 12.84 27.77 -2.98
N SER A 151 12.68 26.53 -3.45
CA SER A 151 12.44 26.19 -4.85
C SER A 151 11.13 25.41 -4.93
N LEU A 152 10.13 26.02 -5.57
CA LEU A 152 8.83 25.40 -5.79
C LEU A 152 8.99 24.18 -6.71
N ALA A 153 9.77 24.28 -7.79
CA ALA A 153 10.03 23.15 -8.69
C ALA A 153 10.63 21.94 -7.95
N GLN A 154 11.64 22.17 -7.09
CA GLN A 154 12.22 21.11 -6.28
C GLN A 154 11.22 20.56 -5.26
N HIS A 155 10.38 21.41 -4.67
CA HIS A 155 9.31 20.99 -3.78
C HIS A 155 8.32 20.07 -4.50
N LEU A 156 7.81 20.47 -5.68
CA LEU A 156 6.89 19.65 -6.47
C LEU A 156 7.49 18.29 -6.79
N LYS A 157 8.74 18.27 -7.25
CA LYS A 157 9.48 17.03 -7.53
C LYS A 157 9.54 16.15 -6.29
N SER A 158 9.98 16.70 -5.15
CA SER A 158 10.13 15.96 -3.89
C SER A 158 8.82 15.38 -3.36
N VAL A 159 7.69 16.08 -3.54
CA VAL A 159 6.37 15.59 -3.12
C VAL A 159 5.88 14.48 -4.07
N SER A 160 6.16 14.61 -5.36
CA SER A 160 5.78 13.59 -6.36
C SER A 160 6.67 12.34 -6.34
N ASP A 161 7.86 12.42 -5.75
CA ASP A 161 8.81 11.32 -5.55
C ASP A 161 8.67 10.75 -4.13
N ILE A 162 7.54 10.10 -3.85
CA ILE A 162 7.13 9.66 -2.51
C ILE A 162 8.24 8.90 -1.77
N ASN A 163 8.85 7.92 -2.43
CA ASN A 163 10.02 7.19 -1.98
C ASN A 163 10.76 6.57 -3.19
N PRO A 164 12.01 6.09 -3.03
CA PRO A 164 12.77 5.54 -4.15
C PRO A 164 12.11 4.33 -4.84
N VAL A 165 11.39 3.49 -4.09
CA VAL A 165 10.68 2.33 -4.64
C VAL A 165 9.55 2.80 -5.57
N TYR A 166 8.73 3.74 -5.09
CA TYR A 166 7.65 4.35 -5.85
C TYR A 166 8.17 5.02 -7.13
N ALA A 167 9.23 5.82 -7.02
CA ALA A 167 9.80 6.54 -8.16
C ALA A 167 10.31 5.57 -9.24
N GLY A 168 11.06 4.54 -8.87
CA GLY A 168 11.57 3.55 -9.83
C GLY A 168 10.45 2.78 -10.54
N LEU A 169 9.37 2.44 -9.82
CA LEU A 169 8.20 1.78 -10.40
C LEU A 169 7.41 2.71 -11.33
N ARG A 170 7.28 3.99 -10.96
CA ARG A 170 6.63 5.00 -11.79
C ARG A 170 7.32 5.18 -13.13
N ASP A 171 8.65 5.30 -13.11
CA ASP A 171 9.41 5.53 -14.34
C ASP A 171 9.22 4.34 -15.31
N LYS A 172 9.18 3.11 -14.80
CA LYS A 172 8.81 1.92 -15.57
C LYS A 172 7.35 1.87 -16.01
N ALA A 173 6.42 2.33 -15.17
CA ALA A 173 5.00 2.43 -15.55
C ALA A 173 4.80 3.38 -16.73
N VAL A 174 5.49 4.52 -16.72
CA VAL A 174 5.48 5.47 -17.84
C VAL A 174 6.07 4.84 -19.09
N GLU A 175 7.26 4.24 -19.00
CA GLU A 175 7.93 3.57 -20.13
C GLU A 175 7.03 2.50 -20.77
N GLU A 176 6.48 1.58 -19.97
CA GLU A 176 5.69 0.47 -20.50
C GLU A 176 4.28 0.88 -20.95
N SER A 177 3.74 2.01 -20.45
CA SER A 177 2.45 2.53 -20.92
C SER A 177 2.47 2.98 -22.39
N GLN A 178 3.65 3.27 -22.92
CA GLN A 178 3.84 3.67 -24.32
C GLN A 178 3.95 2.47 -25.28
N LEU A 179 4.08 1.25 -24.75
CA LEU A 179 4.17 0.05 -25.57
C LEU A 179 2.77 -0.36 -26.08
N PRO A 180 2.67 -0.96 -27.28
CA PRO A 180 1.42 -1.57 -27.74
C PRO A 180 0.92 -2.61 -26.73
N GLY A 181 -0.32 -2.42 -26.23
CA GLY A 181 -0.91 -3.27 -25.19
C GLY A 181 -0.48 -2.94 -23.76
N GLY A 182 0.36 -1.91 -23.53
CA GLY A 182 0.71 -1.35 -22.23
C GLY A 182 1.65 -2.19 -21.36
N GLY A 183 2.20 -3.29 -21.88
CA GLY A 183 3.13 -4.17 -21.17
C GLY A 183 2.68 -4.56 -19.75
N ASN A 184 3.57 -4.36 -18.79
CA ASN A 184 3.40 -4.50 -17.35
C ASN A 184 3.04 -3.17 -16.65
N ALA A 185 2.67 -2.10 -17.38
CA ALA A 185 2.36 -0.82 -16.76
C ALA A 185 1.28 -0.94 -15.66
N ALA A 186 0.24 -1.75 -15.91
CA ALA A 186 -0.80 -2.04 -14.92
C ALA A 186 -0.25 -2.69 -13.64
N ARG A 187 0.74 -3.56 -13.78
CA ARG A 187 1.41 -4.21 -12.65
C ARG A 187 2.29 -3.23 -11.88
N TYR A 188 3.03 -2.37 -12.56
CA TYR A 188 3.81 -1.33 -11.88
C TYR A 188 2.91 -0.34 -11.14
N MET A 189 1.81 0.09 -11.75
CA MET A 189 0.82 0.96 -11.09
C MET A 189 0.24 0.31 -9.82
N ALA A 190 -0.09 -0.99 -9.87
CA ALA A 190 -0.54 -1.73 -8.68
C ALA A 190 0.51 -1.78 -7.56
N ASN A 191 1.79 -1.91 -7.93
CA ASN A 191 2.90 -1.93 -6.98
C ASN A 191 3.22 -0.52 -6.45
N MET A 192 3.05 0.53 -7.26
CA MET A 192 3.16 1.92 -6.84
C MET A 192 2.15 2.25 -5.74
N GLU A 193 0.88 1.85 -5.90
CA GLU A 193 -0.18 2.04 -4.90
C GLU A 193 0.19 1.42 -3.53
N ARG A 194 0.81 0.24 -3.55
CA ARG A 194 1.31 -0.44 -2.35
C ARG A 194 2.58 0.20 -1.78
N ALA A 195 3.44 0.71 -2.65
CA ALA A 195 4.68 1.38 -2.26
C ALA A 195 4.45 2.76 -1.62
N ARG A 196 3.28 3.41 -1.81
CA ARG A 196 2.97 4.72 -1.20
C ARG A 196 3.12 4.75 0.32
N SER A 197 2.84 3.63 0.98
CA SER A 197 2.93 3.52 2.45
C SER A 197 4.36 3.33 2.97
N ILE A 198 5.34 3.13 2.09
CA ILE A 198 6.75 2.96 2.48
C ILE A 198 7.36 4.33 2.77
N PRO A 199 7.98 4.54 3.95
CA PRO A 199 8.65 5.80 4.26
C PRO A 199 9.84 6.09 3.34
N ALA A 200 10.05 7.36 3.00
CA ALA A 200 11.22 7.80 2.25
C ALA A 200 12.53 7.75 3.07
N LYS A 201 12.43 7.89 4.40
CA LYS A 201 13.55 8.07 5.34
C LYS A 201 13.25 7.40 6.67
N GLY A 202 14.23 7.40 7.58
CA GLY A 202 14.11 6.83 8.91
C GLY A 202 14.40 5.34 8.93
N ARG A 203 14.14 4.74 10.10
CA ARG A 203 14.52 3.36 10.42
C ARG A 203 13.30 2.47 10.51
N PHE A 204 13.20 1.46 9.65
CA PHE A 204 12.01 0.58 9.62
C PHE A 204 12.32 -0.82 9.09
N VAL A 205 11.41 -1.75 9.38
CA VAL A 205 11.40 -3.10 8.81
C VAL A 205 10.42 -3.12 7.63
N LEU A 206 10.86 -3.64 6.49
CA LEU A 206 10.00 -3.89 5.33
C LEU A 206 9.94 -5.41 5.08
N VAL A 207 8.76 -6.01 5.24
CA VAL A 207 8.50 -7.40 4.85
C VAL A 207 7.74 -7.38 3.53
N ASP A 208 8.34 -7.92 2.48
CA ASP A 208 7.61 -8.16 1.24
C ASP A 208 7.16 -9.63 1.17
N ALA A 209 5.85 -9.83 1.23
CA ALA A 209 5.24 -11.15 1.14
C ALA A 209 5.31 -11.76 -0.26
N ALA A 210 5.42 -10.96 -1.33
CA ALA A 210 5.50 -11.47 -2.70
C ALA A 210 6.84 -12.19 -2.97
N THR A 211 7.95 -11.60 -2.52
CA THR A 211 9.29 -12.21 -2.63
C THR A 211 9.68 -13.05 -1.41
N ALA A 212 8.86 -13.04 -0.36
CA ALA A 212 9.13 -13.66 0.93
C ALA A 212 10.53 -13.26 1.46
N ARG A 213 10.76 -11.95 1.52
CA ARG A 213 11.98 -11.32 2.06
C ARG A 213 11.64 -10.21 3.05
N LEU A 214 12.53 -10.03 4.01
CA LEU A 214 12.55 -8.91 4.94
C LEU A 214 13.79 -8.08 4.69
N TRP A 215 13.63 -6.76 4.74
CA TRP A 215 14.69 -5.76 4.62
C TRP A 215 14.69 -4.85 5.84
N LEU A 216 15.88 -4.51 6.31
CA LEU A 216 16.09 -3.49 7.33
C LEU A 216 16.49 -2.20 6.62
N TYR A 217 15.77 -1.12 6.85
CA TYR A 217 16.01 0.18 6.22
C TYR A 217 16.53 1.20 7.22
N GLU A 218 17.49 2.00 6.76
CA GLU A 218 17.94 3.22 7.42
C GLU A 218 18.06 4.32 6.37
N ASP A 219 17.31 5.40 6.55
CA ASP A 219 17.29 6.60 5.69
C ASP A 219 17.14 6.31 4.19
N GLY A 220 16.17 5.45 3.88
CA GLY A 220 15.79 5.10 2.52
C GLY A 220 16.71 4.09 1.85
N ARG A 221 17.68 3.51 2.59
CA ARG A 221 18.60 2.50 2.09
C ARG A 221 18.44 1.17 2.84
N PRO A 222 18.39 0.03 2.14
CA PRO A 222 18.46 -1.26 2.80
C PRO A 222 19.87 -1.49 3.37
N VAL A 223 19.96 -1.78 4.68
CA VAL A 223 21.22 -2.04 5.39
C VAL A 223 21.45 -3.52 5.71
N ASP A 224 20.38 -4.33 5.73
CA ASP A 224 20.44 -5.79 5.85
C ASP A 224 19.18 -6.42 5.23
N SER A 225 19.23 -7.73 4.98
CA SER A 225 18.07 -8.51 4.56
C SER A 225 18.11 -9.92 5.11
N MET A 226 16.95 -10.57 5.15
CA MET A 226 16.84 -11.99 5.44
C MET A 226 15.64 -12.61 4.73
N LYS A 227 15.65 -13.93 4.57
CA LYS A 227 14.46 -14.63 4.06
C LYS A 227 13.37 -14.65 5.12
N VAL A 228 12.12 -14.70 4.66
CA VAL A 228 10.98 -15.01 5.51
C VAL A 228 10.14 -16.15 4.94
N VAL A 229 9.31 -16.75 5.79
CA VAL A 229 8.21 -17.64 5.41
C VAL A 229 6.90 -16.94 5.74
N VAL A 230 6.04 -16.82 4.75
CA VAL A 230 4.77 -16.07 4.81
C VAL A 230 3.58 -16.99 4.61
N GLY A 231 2.38 -16.44 4.75
CA GLY A 231 1.11 -17.13 4.71
C GLY A 231 0.87 -17.86 3.39
N ASP A 232 0.22 -19.02 3.48
CA ASP A 232 -0.24 -19.79 2.35
C ASP A 232 -1.73 -19.49 2.09
N LYS A 233 -2.03 -18.86 0.95
CA LYS A 233 -3.41 -18.55 0.58
C LYS A 233 -4.22 -19.80 0.23
N ASP A 234 -3.58 -20.84 -0.28
CA ASP A 234 -4.25 -21.97 -0.91
C ASP A 234 -4.62 -23.05 0.12
N LYS A 235 -3.88 -23.14 1.22
CA LYS A 235 -4.17 -24.13 2.27
C LYS A 235 -5.37 -23.78 3.14
N LEU A 236 -5.40 -22.56 3.68
CA LEU A 236 -6.42 -22.14 4.65
C LEU A 236 -7.06 -20.80 4.32
N GLY A 237 -6.77 -20.20 3.15
CA GLY A 237 -7.21 -18.84 2.85
C GLY A 237 -6.50 -17.79 3.70
N LEU A 238 -5.26 -18.06 4.15
CA LEU A 238 -4.52 -17.21 5.09
C LEU A 238 -3.25 -16.61 4.44
N PRO A 239 -3.38 -15.76 3.40
CA PRO A 239 -2.24 -14.97 2.94
C PRO A 239 -1.79 -14.02 4.07
N THR A 240 -0.50 -13.67 4.11
CA THR A 240 -0.05 -12.62 5.02
C THR A 240 -0.62 -11.28 4.53
N PRO A 241 -1.44 -10.57 5.34
CA PRO A 241 -2.06 -9.31 4.94
C PRO A 241 -1.01 -8.18 4.88
N MET A 242 -1.33 -7.11 4.15
CA MET A 242 -0.52 -5.88 4.20
C MET A 242 -0.82 -5.14 5.51
N ILE A 243 0.23 -4.77 6.24
CA ILE A 243 0.12 -4.15 7.56
C ILE A 243 1.18 -3.04 7.69
N ALA A 244 0.80 -1.87 8.19
CA ALA A 244 1.71 -0.87 8.73
C ALA A 244 1.49 -0.79 10.25
N SER A 245 2.54 -0.97 11.05
CA SER A 245 2.47 -0.96 12.51
C SER A 245 3.83 -0.62 13.13
N VAL A 246 4.00 -0.76 14.44
CA VAL A 246 5.28 -0.54 15.13
C VAL A 246 5.62 -1.70 16.06
N ILE A 247 6.91 -2.07 16.06
CA ILE A 247 7.50 -3.01 17.01
C ILE A 247 8.03 -2.21 18.20
N TRP A 248 7.48 -2.47 19.38
CA TRP A 248 7.83 -1.77 20.63
C TRP A 248 8.72 -2.58 21.57
N TYR A 249 8.64 -3.91 21.49
CA TYR A 249 9.45 -4.81 22.29
C TYR A 249 9.75 -6.09 21.51
N THR A 250 10.83 -6.77 21.89
CA THR A 250 11.13 -8.15 21.51
C THR A 250 10.69 -9.07 22.64
N THR A 251 10.08 -10.21 22.31
CA THR A 251 9.73 -11.24 23.30
C THR A 251 10.69 -12.41 23.16
N PHE A 252 11.42 -12.71 24.23
CA PHE A 252 12.29 -13.88 24.35
C PHE A 252 11.53 -15.03 25.02
N ASN A 253 11.88 -16.27 24.68
CA ASN A 253 11.31 -17.49 25.24
C ASN A 253 9.76 -17.50 25.21
N PRO A 254 9.10 -17.19 24.09
CA PRO A 254 7.66 -16.94 24.11
C PRO A 254 6.84 -18.23 24.31
N TYR A 255 5.73 -18.16 25.05
CA TYR A 255 4.67 -19.17 24.93
C TYR A 255 4.04 -19.08 23.55
N TRP A 256 3.76 -20.23 22.91
CA TRP A 256 2.94 -20.22 21.69
C TRP A 256 1.49 -20.52 22.02
N HIS A 257 0.64 -19.49 21.95
CA HIS A 257 -0.81 -19.66 22.04
C HIS A 257 -1.33 -20.19 20.71
N VAL A 258 -1.73 -21.47 20.69
CA VAL A 258 -2.10 -22.18 19.48
C VAL A 258 -3.46 -21.67 18.99
N PRO A 259 -3.56 -21.14 17.76
CA PRO A 259 -4.83 -20.75 17.17
C PRO A 259 -5.81 -21.92 17.11
N ASP A 260 -7.11 -21.65 17.32
CA ASP A 260 -8.17 -22.67 17.39
C ASP A 260 -8.11 -23.69 16.25
N HIS A 261 -7.92 -23.22 15.01
CA HIS A 261 -7.83 -24.12 13.84
C HIS A 261 -6.65 -25.11 13.91
N LEU A 262 -5.53 -24.73 14.54
CA LEU A 262 -4.38 -25.62 14.80
C LEU A 262 -4.57 -26.44 16.08
N ALA A 263 -5.32 -25.93 17.06
CA ALA A 263 -5.73 -26.70 18.22
C ALA A 263 -6.57 -27.92 17.80
N ARG A 264 -7.46 -27.78 16.79
CA ARG A 264 -8.20 -28.92 16.20
C ARG A 264 -7.28 -30.02 15.65
N LYS A 265 -6.22 -29.62 14.93
CA LYS A 265 -5.22 -30.57 14.39
C LYS A 265 -4.44 -31.25 15.52
N SER A 266 -4.13 -30.51 16.58
CA SER A 266 -3.48 -31.04 17.78
C SER A 266 -4.40 -32.01 18.52
N ALA A 267 -5.69 -31.70 18.64
CA ALA A 267 -6.69 -32.56 19.25
C ALA A 267 -6.85 -33.89 18.52
N ALA A 268 -6.87 -33.89 17.18
CA ALA A 268 -6.89 -35.12 16.39
C ALA A 268 -5.69 -36.04 16.69
N ARG A 269 -4.50 -35.46 16.96
CA ARG A 269 -3.33 -36.22 17.41
C ARG A 269 -3.48 -36.71 18.84
N VAL A 270 -4.07 -35.94 19.75
CA VAL A 270 -4.36 -36.41 21.12
C VAL A 270 -5.32 -37.60 21.09
N VAL A 271 -6.37 -37.55 20.26
CA VAL A 271 -7.31 -38.69 20.10
C VAL A 271 -6.60 -39.95 19.62
N LYS A 272 -5.62 -39.83 18.72
CA LYS A 272 -4.87 -40.96 18.16
C LYS A 272 -3.73 -41.45 19.05
N GLU A 273 -3.00 -40.52 19.67
CA GLU A 273 -1.68 -40.77 20.29
C GLU A 273 -1.69 -40.55 21.83
N GLY A 274 -2.84 -40.15 22.40
CA GLY A 274 -3.05 -39.87 23.83
C GLY A 274 -2.38 -38.59 24.35
N GLU A 275 -2.52 -38.32 25.64
CA GLU A 275 -1.92 -37.15 26.32
C GLU A 275 -0.39 -37.14 26.27
N ALA A 276 0.24 -38.29 26.02
CA ALA A 276 1.67 -38.38 25.75
C ALA A 276 2.10 -37.41 24.63
N TYR A 277 1.19 -37.09 23.68
CA TYR A 277 1.42 -36.08 22.65
C TYR A 277 1.67 -34.70 23.21
N LEU A 278 0.82 -34.28 24.14
CA LEU A 278 0.91 -32.97 24.75
C LEU A 278 2.24 -32.84 25.52
N LYS A 279 2.60 -33.87 26.30
CA LYS A 279 3.86 -33.88 27.07
C LYS A 279 5.09 -33.78 26.15
N ARG A 280 5.20 -34.64 25.13
CA ARG A 280 6.37 -34.65 24.22
C ARG A 280 6.47 -33.38 23.36
N SER A 281 5.34 -32.75 23.06
CA SER A 281 5.30 -31.51 22.29
C SER A 281 5.28 -30.24 23.15
N GLY A 282 5.30 -30.39 24.48
CA GLY A 282 5.35 -29.27 25.43
C GLY A 282 4.07 -28.45 25.49
N TYR A 283 2.90 -29.05 25.27
CA TYR A 283 1.61 -28.36 25.34
C TYR A 283 0.96 -28.44 26.73
N GLN A 284 0.30 -27.34 27.11
CA GLN A 284 -0.57 -27.25 28.28
C GLN A 284 -1.96 -26.76 27.86
N VAL A 285 -3.00 -27.36 28.46
CA VAL A 285 -4.36 -26.81 28.40
C VAL A 285 -4.45 -25.71 29.45
N VAL A 286 -4.98 -24.56 29.05
CA VAL A 286 -5.16 -23.40 29.94
C VAL A 286 -6.59 -22.89 29.89
N ASP A 287 -7.04 -22.24 30.96
CA ASP A 287 -8.37 -21.62 31.02
C ASP A 287 -8.45 -20.30 30.21
N SER A 288 -7.34 -19.58 30.11
CA SER A 288 -7.24 -18.24 29.53
C SER A 288 -5.86 -18.01 28.88
N TRP A 289 -5.72 -16.89 28.15
CA TRP A 289 -4.43 -16.41 27.64
C TRP A 289 -3.74 -15.41 28.58
N SER A 290 -4.26 -15.28 29.80
CA SER A 290 -3.69 -14.35 30.79
C SER A 290 -2.35 -14.87 31.30
N LYS A 291 -1.51 -13.96 31.83
CA LYS A 291 -0.24 -14.35 32.46
C LYS A 291 -0.44 -15.34 33.62
N ASP A 292 -1.58 -15.21 34.32
CA ASP A 292 -1.94 -16.00 35.51
C ASP A 292 -2.83 -17.22 35.14
N ALA A 293 -2.85 -17.60 33.86
CA ALA A 293 -3.70 -18.69 33.37
C ALA A 293 -3.44 -20.00 34.11
N LYS A 294 -4.52 -20.64 34.55
CA LYS A 294 -4.45 -21.92 35.26
C LYS A 294 -4.28 -23.06 34.26
N VAL A 295 -3.36 -23.96 34.55
CA VAL A 295 -3.21 -25.19 33.79
C VAL A 295 -4.32 -26.15 34.18
N LEU A 296 -5.06 -26.63 33.18
CA LEU A 296 -6.14 -27.59 33.36
C LEU A 296 -5.65 -29.02 33.06
N PRO A 297 -6.21 -30.05 33.73
CA PRO A 297 -5.94 -31.44 33.36
C PRO A 297 -6.35 -31.69 31.90
N ALA A 298 -5.47 -32.28 31.09
CA ALA A 298 -5.81 -32.61 29.70
C ALA A 298 -7.00 -33.59 29.61
N SER A 299 -7.20 -34.42 30.64
CA SER A 299 -8.33 -35.34 30.76
C SER A 299 -9.69 -34.66 30.95
N SER A 300 -9.72 -33.36 31.28
CA SER A 300 -10.97 -32.60 31.39
C SER A 300 -11.48 -32.09 30.04
N VAL A 301 -10.75 -32.32 28.95
CA VAL A 301 -11.10 -31.84 27.61
C VAL A 301 -11.73 -32.96 26.78
N ASP A 302 -12.87 -32.68 26.15
CA ASP A 302 -13.41 -33.54 25.10
C ASP A 302 -12.61 -33.35 23.80
N TRP A 303 -11.50 -34.08 23.67
CA TRP A 303 -10.63 -34.01 22.50
C TRP A 303 -11.31 -34.44 21.19
N LYS A 304 -12.35 -35.28 21.25
CA LYS A 304 -13.10 -35.68 20.06
C LYS A 304 -13.97 -34.53 19.57
N ALA A 305 -14.66 -33.83 20.47
CA ALA A 305 -15.42 -32.63 20.12
C ALA A 305 -14.51 -31.51 19.57
N VAL A 306 -13.34 -31.30 20.16
CA VAL A 306 -12.37 -30.33 19.63
C VAL A 306 -11.86 -30.72 18.24
N ALA A 307 -11.51 -32.00 18.03
CA ALA A 307 -11.07 -32.48 16.72
C ALA A 307 -12.17 -32.35 15.65
N ALA A 308 -13.43 -32.58 16.02
CA ALA A 308 -14.61 -32.38 15.17
C ALA A 308 -14.95 -30.90 14.94
N GLY A 309 -14.37 -29.98 15.71
CA GLY A 309 -14.64 -28.54 15.63
C GLY A 309 -15.96 -28.12 16.29
N THR A 310 -16.55 -28.96 17.15
CA THR A 310 -17.77 -28.66 17.91
C THR A 310 -17.48 -28.12 19.32
N ALA A 311 -16.21 -28.09 19.72
CA ALA A 311 -15.71 -27.45 20.93
C ALA A 311 -14.37 -26.74 20.66
N SER A 312 -14.03 -25.74 21.48
CA SER A 312 -12.72 -25.07 21.45
C SER A 312 -11.91 -25.40 22.71
N VAL A 313 -10.58 -25.37 22.57
CA VAL A 313 -9.64 -25.53 23.69
C VAL A 313 -8.53 -24.50 23.55
N LYS A 314 -8.10 -23.91 24.67
CA LYS A 314 -6.92 -23.05 24.69
C LYS A 314 -5.69 -23.89 24.99
N LEU A 315 -4.89 -24.10 23.97
CA LEU A 315 -3.63 -24.83 24.04
C LEU A 315 -2.46 -23.85 23.96
N ARG A 316 -1.54 -23.87 24.94
CA ARG A 316 -0.27 -23.14 24.82
C ARG A 316 0.90 -24.11 24.74
N GLN A 317 1.88 -23.81 23.89
CA GLN A 317 3.16 -24.51 23.85
C GLN A 317 4.17 -23.77 24.74
N LEU A 318 4.89 -24.53 25.56
CA LEU A 318 5.97 -24.02 26.40
C LEU A 318 7.18 -23.54 25.56
N PRO A 319 7.99 -22.61 26.07
CA PRO A 319 9.22 -22.17 25.41
C PRO A 319 10.25 -23.29 25.25
N GLY A 320 11.14 -23.14 24.26
CA GLY A 320 12.32 -23.98 24.05
C GLY A 320 12.17 -25.05 22.96
N GLY A 321 13.32 -25.45 22.40
CA GLY A 321 13.52 -26.60 21.50
C GLY A 321 12.55 -26.69 20.31
N ASN A 322 11.38 -27.28 20.55
CA ASN A 322 10.36 -27.56 19.54
C ASN A 322 9.20 -26.54 19.54
N ASN A 323 9.32 -25.43 20.28
CA ASN A 323 8.32 -24.37 20.24
C ASN A 323 8.17 -23.84 18.81
N SER A 324 6.94 -23.80 18.29
CA SER A 324 6.69 -23.41 16.89
C SER A 324 7.06 -21.96 16.57
N MET A 325 7.21 -21.12 17.58
CA MET A 325 7.69 -19.74 17.48
C MET A 325 9.20 -19.57 17.73
N GLY A 326 9.93 -20.67 17.93
CA GLY A 326 11.35 -20.65 18.27
C GLY A 326 11.61 -19.87 19.55
N ASP A 327 12.75 -19.18 19.61
CA ASP A 327 13.21 -18.51 20.83
C ASP A 327 12.74 -17.05 20.93
N MET A 328 12.18 -16.48 19.86
CA MET A 328 11.92 -15.05 19.77
C MET A 328 10.64 -14.71 18.99
N LYS A 329 9.91 -13.70 19.45
CA LYS A 329 8.70 -13.16 18.81
C LYS A 329 8.72 -11.63 18.82
N PHE A 330 8.27 -11.02 17.73
CA PHE A 330 8.20 -9.58 17.52
C PHE A 330 6.74 -9.20 17.24
N ASN A 331 6.06 -8.72 18.28
CA ASN A 331 4.68 -8.30 18.19
C ASN A 331 4.59 -6.88 17.65
N PHE A 332 3.51 -6.62 16.92
CA PHE A 332 3.10 -5.28 16.49
C PHE A 332 1.57 -5.25 16.41
N ALA A 333 0.95 -4.10 16.66
CA ALA A 333 -0.50 -4.00 16.73
C ALA A 333 -1.15 -4.31 15.37
N ASN A 334 -2.11 -5.23 15.35
CA ASN A 334 -2.99 -5.50 14.21
C ASN A 334 -4.16 -6.42 14.65
N PRO A 335 -5.34 -6.34 14.01
CA PRO A 335 -6.51 -7.14 14.37
C PRO A 335 -6.38 -8.63 13.98
N GLU A 336 -5.49 -8.96 13.05
CA GLU A 336 -5.31 -10.31 12.49
C GLU A 336 -4.38 -11.21 13.33
N GLY A 337 -3.81 -10.68 14.42
CA GLY A 337 -2.89 -11.41 15.28
C GLY A 337 -1.57 -11.83 14.60
N ILE A 338 -1.15 -11.11 13.56
CA ILE A 338 0.10 -11.36 12.82
C ILE A 338 1.30 -10.83 13.61
N TYR A 339 2.40 -11.55 13.58
CA TYR A 339 3.68 -11.17 14.19
C TYR A 339 4.84 -11.77 13.40
N LEU A 340 6.06 -11.25 13.63
CA LEU A 340 7.28 -11.93 13.20
C LEU A 340 7.74 -12.87 14.31
N HIS A 341 8.28 -14.02 13.96
CA HIS A 341 8.81 -14.94 14.97
C HIS A 341 9.91 -15.85 14.43
N ASP A 342 10.69 -16.40 15.34
CA ASP A 342 11.69 -17.42 15.07
C ASP A 342 11.04 -18.77 14.73
N THR A 343 11.82 -19.77 14.33
CA THR A 343 11.28 -21.09 14.07
C THR A 343 12.31 -22.22 14.20
N PRO A 344 11.91 -23.39 14.73
CA PRO A 344 12.78 -24.57 14.72
C PRO A 344 12.90 -25.20 13.32
N THR A 345 11.92 -24.98 12.43
CA THR A 345 11.91 -25.54 11.06
C THR A 345 12.67 -24.65 10.08
N ARG A 346 14.01 -24.67 10.16
CA ARG A 346 14.88 -23.82 9.33
C ARG A 346 14.91 -24.24 7.85
N GLU A 347 14.59 -25.49 7.55
CA GLU A 347 14.61 -26.04 6.19
C GLU A 347 13.64 -25.35 5.23
N HIS A 348 12.61 -24.65 5.74
CA HIS A 348 11.70 -23.87 4.89
C HIS A 348 12.38 -22.67 4.23
N PHE A 349 13.46 -22.13 4.80
CA PHE A 349 14.23 -21.03 4.21
C PHE A 349 15.08 -21.46 3.01
N ALA A 350 15.27 -22.77 2.78
CA ALA A 350 15.92 -23.30 1.60
C ALA A 350 14.96 -23.45 0.39
N LYS A 351 13.64 -23.31 0.61
CA LYS A 351 12.64 -23.44 -0.47
C LYS A 351 12.61 -22.18 -1.34
N SER A 352 12.39 -22.40 -2.64
CA SER A 352 12.17 -21.32 -3.61
C SER A 352 10.87 -20.56 -3.32
N GLN A 353 9.77 -21.29 -3.10
CA GLN A 353 8.49 -20.75 -2.66
C GLN A 353 8.31 -20.91 -1.14
N ARG A 354 8.14 -19.79 -0.43
CA ARG A 354 8.05 -19.74 1.04
C ARG A 354 6.70 -19.23 1.57
N THR A 355 5.64 -19.39 0.77
CA THR A 355 4.23 -19.21 1.19
C THR A 355 3.73 -20.51 1.83
N ILE A 356 4.05 -20.75 3.11
CA ILE A 356 3.85 -22.04 3.78
C ILE A 356 3.16 -21.87 5.15
N SER A 357 3.26 -20.70 5.77
CA SER A 357 2.73 -20.47 7.12
C SER A 357 1.20 -20.31 7.13
N ASN A 358 0.63 -20.25 8.33
CA ASN A 358 -0.81 -19.97 8.53
C ASN A 358 -1.04 -18.46 8.78
N GLY A 359 -0.35 -17.60 8.03
CA GLY A 359 -0.49 -16.13 8.08
C GLY A 359 0.69 -15.40 8.72
N CYS A 360 1.20 -15.86 9.87
CA CYS A 360 2.34 -15.24 10.58
C CYS A 360 3.66 -15.32 9.80
N ILE A 361 4.63 -14.48 10.16
CA ILE A 361 5.89 -14.31 9.40
C ILE A 361 7.04 -14.96 10.16
N ARG A 362 7.60 -16.05 9.62
CA ARG A 362 8.82 -16.66 10.19
C ARG A 362 10.05 -15.98 9.64
N VAL A 363 10.99 -15.60 10.48
CA VAL A 363 12.24 -14.92 10.06
C VAL A 363 13.43 -15.88 10.07
N GLU A 364 14.31 -15.76 9.06
CA GLU A 364 15.47 -16.65 8.89
C GLU A 364 16.48 -16.52 10.02
N ASP A 365 16.61 -15.33 10.63
CA ASP A 365 17.53 -15.07 11.73
C ASP A 365 16.92 -14.07 12.72
N ALA A 366 16.13 -14.59 13.66
CA ALA A 366 15.48 -13.77 14.68
C ALA A 366 16.47 -13.05 15.60
N LYS A 367 17.61 -13.66 15.91
CA LYS A 367 18.64 -13.04 16.76
C LYS A 367 19.29 -11.86 16.07
N ARG A 368 19.54 -11.95 14.76
CA ARG A 368 20.04 -10.81 13.96
C ARG A 368 19.03 -9.68 13.88
N LEU A 369 17.75 -10.00 13.64
CA LEU A 369 16.66 -9.01 13.66
C LEU A 369 16.59 -8.31 15.02
N ALA A 370 16.61 -9.08 16.11
CA ALA A 370 16.55 -8.53 17.46
C ALA A 370 17.77 -7.67 17.82
N ARG A 371 18.98 -8.08 17.41
CA ARG A 371 20.19 -7.28 17.63
C ARG A 371 20.05 -5.91 16.99
N TRP A 372 19.58 -5.89 15.74
CA TRP A 372 19.31 -4.62 15.07
C TRP A 372 18.25 -3.85 15.85
N LEU A 373 17.05 -4.38 16.06
CA LEU A 373 15.95 -3.69 16.76
C LEU A 373 16.35 -3.11 18.12
N LEU A 374 17.06 -3.88 18.96
CA LEU A 374 17.49 -3.50 20.30
C LEU A 374 18.74 -2.61 20.32
N GLN A 375 19.47 -2.49 19.20
CA GLN A 375 20.75 -1.78 19.08
C GLN A 375 21.82 -2.27 20.07
N ARG A 376 21.76 -3.55 20.42
CA ARG A 376 22.68 -4.25 21.31
C ARG A 376 22.55 -5.75 21.10
N ASP A 377 23.42 -6.55 21.69
CA ASP A 377 23.29 -8.00 21.59
C ASP A 377 21.94 -8.51 22.10
N ALA A 378 21.35 -9.41 21.32
CA ALA A 378 20.08 -10.04 21.60
C ALA A 378 20.29 -11.26 22.51
N SER A 379 20.04 -11.08 23.80
CA SER A 379 20.04 -12.13 24.81
C SER A 379 18.81 -12.01 25.71
N ALA A 380 18.21 -13.15 26.04
CA ALA A 380 17.16 -13.19 27.05
C ALA A 380 17.72 -12.71 28.41
N PRO A 381 16.99 -11.86 29.16
CA PRO A 381 17.44 -11.41 30.48
C PRO A 381 17.59 -12.56 31.49
N THR A 382 16.68 -13.53 31.43
CA THR A 382 16.66 -14.73 32.25
C THR A 382 16.29 -15.95 31.40
N LYS A 383 16.24 -17.14 32.01
CA LYS A 383 15.72 -18.36 31.39
C LYS A 383 14.21 -18.51 31.54
N ASP A 384 13.55 -17.53 32.14
CA ASP A 384 12.11 -17.59 32.38
C ASP A 384 11.34 -17.53 31.06
N ALA A 385 10.11 -18.02 31.11
CA ALA A 385 9.20 -17.92 29.99
C ALA A 385 8.81 -16.46 29.74
N GLU A 386 8.59 -16.16 28.46
CA GLU A 386 7.97 -14.95 27.93
C GLU A 386 8.51 -13.65 28.55
N GLN A 387 9.73 -13.28 28.14
CA GLN A 387 10.41 -12.09 28.60
C GLN A 387 10.32 -10.97 27.56
N HIS A 388 9.60 -9.89 27.88
CA HIS A 388 9.52 -8.72 27.02
C HIS A 388 10.69 -7.76 27.28
N VAL A 389 11.41 -7.40 26.22
CA VAL A 389 12.50 -6.43 26.24
C VAL A 389 12.13 -5.26 25.33
N VAL A 390 11.89 -4.10 25.93
CA VAL A 390 11.50 -2.86 25.24
C VAL A 390 12.65 -2.36 24.35
N LEU A 391 12.30 -1.89 23.15
CA LEU A 391 13.26 -1.28 22.23
C LEU A 391 13.61 0.15 22.70
N PRO A 392 14.84 0.65 22.43
CA PRO A 392 15.19 2.04 22.72
C PRO A 392 14.27 3.05 22.03
N GLN A 393 13.78 2.70 20.83
CA GLN A 393 12.80 3.45 20.07
C GLN A 393 11.91 2.45 19.32
N GLY A 394 10.60 2.73 19.25
CA GLY A 394 9.68 1.94 18.44
C GLY A 394 10.10 1.95 16.97
N VAL A 395 10.12 0.77 16.34
CA VAL A 395 10.54 0.62 14.94
C VAL A 395 9.32 0.30 14.07
N PRO A 396 8.96 1.18 13.13
CA PRO A 396 7.91 0.89 12.16
C PRO A 396 8.18 -0.41 11.39
N VAL A 397 7.11 -1.18 11.18
CA VAL A 397 7.11 -2.38 10.35
C VAL A 397 6.04 -2.25 9.27
N TYR A 398 6.46 -2.46 8.04
CA TYR A 398 5.61 -2.43 6.85
C TYR A 398 5.64 -3.82 6.22
N VAL A 399 4.54 -4.54 6.37
CA VAL A 399 4.27 -5.77 5.62
C VAL A 399 3.56 -5.36 4.34
N THR A 400 4.20 -5.58 3.20
CA THR A 400 3.73 -5.20 1.86
C THR A 400 3.65 -6.43 0.96
N TYR A 401 3.21 -6.19 -0.28
CA TYR A 401 3.12 -7.20 -1.32
C TYR A 401 3.56 -6.59 -2.66
N LEU A 402 4.86 -6.62 -2.90
CA LEU A 402 5.50 -6.03 -4.08
C LEU A 402 5.94 -7.10 -5.07
N THR A 403 5.12 -7.31 -6.10
CA THR A 403 5.42 -8.20 -7.22
C THR A 403 6.33 -7.54 -8.26
N ALA A 404 6.63 -6.25 -8.13
CA ALA A 404 7.63 -5.53 -8.91
C ALA A 404 8.52 -4.72 -7.95
N GLN A 405 9.85 -4.89 -8.04
CA GLN A 405 10.80 -4.18 -7.19
C GLN A 405 11.96 -3.60 -8.00
N PRO A 406 12.35 -2.34 -7.77
CA PRO A 406 13.56 -1.81 -8.35
C PRO A 406 14.78 -2.52 -7.76
N HIS A 407 15.65 -3.03 -8.63
CA HIS A 407 16.89 -3.71 -8.33
C HIS A 407 17.97 -3.28 -9.32
N LEU A 408 19.02 -2.59 -8.83
CA LEU A 408 20.21 -2.22 -9.61
C LEU A 408 19.94 -1.52 -10.95
N GLY A 409 18.93 -0.65 -11.00
CA GLY A 409 18.57 0.10 -12.22
C GLY A 409 17.56 -0.60 -13.13
N GLU A 410 17.22 -1.86 -12.84
CA GLU A 410 16.13 -2.59 -13.48
C GLU A 410 14.98 -2.84 -12.49
N VAL A 411 13.82 -3.30 -12.96
CA VAL A 411 12.72 -3.72 -12.08
C VAL A 411 12.54 -5.23 -12.24
N ALA A 412 12.78 -5.96 -11.15
CA ALA A 412 12.57 -7.40 -11.10
C ALA A 412 11.09 -7.71 -10.83
N LEU A 413 10.52 -8.61 -11.62
CA LEU A 413 9.16 -9.11 -11.45
C LEU A 413 9.16 -10.42 -10.66
N ALA A 414 8.42 -10.47 -9.56
CA ALA A 414 8.19 -11.68 -8.77
C ALA A 414 7.01 -12.50 -9.31
N LYS A 415 6.62 -13.59 -8.65
CA LYS A 415 5.35 -14.26 -8.95
C LYS A 415 4.22 -13.60 -8.16
N ASP A 416 3.07 -13.37 -8.78
CA ASP A 416 1.86 -12.92 -8.05
C ASP A 416 1.22 -14.11 -7.30
N VAL A 417 1.89 -14.55 -6.24
CA VAL A 417 1.48 -15.71 -5.43
C VAL A 417 0.10 -15.55 -4.78
N TYR A 418 -0.35 -14.33 -4.54
CA TYR A 418 -1.65 -14.00 -3.94
C TYR A 418 -2.73 -13.56 -4.95
N GLY A 419 -2.36 -13.30 -6.21
CA GLY A 419 -3.31 -12.85 -7.24
C GLY A 419 -3.83 -11.43 -6.99
N TRP A 420 -3.03 -10.57 -6.34
CA TRP A 420 -3.48 -9.24 -5.91
C TRP A 420 -3.24 -8.17 -6.97
N ASP A 421 -2.41 -8.42 -7.99
CA ASP A 421 -2.12 -7.42 -9.02
C ASP A 421 -3.39 -7.11 -9.82
N ALA A 422 -4.15 -8.13 -10.21
CA ALA A 422 -5.41 -7.99 -10.96
C ALA A 422 -6.54 -7.27 -10.19
N ARG A 423 -6.46 -7.15 -8.86
CA ARG A 423 -7.47 -6.42 -8.06
C ARG A 423 -7.27 -4.91 -8.08
N SER A 424 -6.03 -4.46 -8.30
CA SER A 424 -5.68 -3.04 -8.37
C SER A 424 -5.82 -2.48 -9.80
N THR A 425 -5.90 -3.35 -10.83
CA THR A 425 -5.99 -2.91 -12.24
C THR A 425 -7.33 -2.34 -12.68
N SER A 426 -8.41 -2.46 -11.90
CA SER A 426 -9.72 -1.90 -12.28
C SER A 426 -9.72 -0.35 -12.31
N SER A 427 -8.84 0.30 -11.53
CA SER A 427 -8.58 1.74 -11.62
C SER A 427 -7.53 2.08 -12.69
N ALA A 428 -6.54 1.21 -12.91
CA ALA A 428 -5.42 1.45 -13.84
C ALA A 428 -5.75 1.21 -15.33
N ALA A 429 -6.68 0.30 -15.66
CA ALA A 429 -7.10 0.02 -17.04
C ALA A 429 -7.79 1.23 -17.71
N VAL A 430 -8.38 2.11 -16.91
CA VAL A 430 -8.94 3.40 -17.38
C VAL A 430 -7.82 4.39 -17.71
N ALA A 431 -6.71 4.38 -16.96
CA ALA A 431 -5.56 5.25 -17.19
C ALA A 431 -4.77 4.90 -18.46
N ALA A 432 -4.58 3.61 -18.75
CA ALA A 432 -3.84 3.15 -19.94
C ALA A 432 -4.55 3.50 -21.27
N LYS A 433 -5.89 3.48 -21.29
CA LYS A 433 -6.66 3.88 -22.48
C LYS A 433 -6.69 5.39 -22.71
N ALA A 434 -6.53 6.19 -21.66
CA ALA A 434 -6.53 7.65 -21.78
C ALA A 434 -5.19 8.22 -22.30
N GLY A 435 -4.08 7.49 -22.15
CA GLY A 435 -2.76 7.91 -22.64
C GLY A 435 -2.45 7.48 -24.08
N ALA A 436 -3.17 6.50 -24.64
CA ALA A 436 -2.94 6.00 -26.00
C ALA A 436 -3.74 6.75 -27.09
N GLY A 437 -4.50 7.79 -26.70
CA GLY A 437 -5.43 8.52 -27.57
C GLY A 437 -5.07 9.98 -27.81
N SER A 438 -3.84 10.41 -27.53
CA SER A 438 -3.36 11.78 -27.75
C SER A 438 -2.12 11.82 -28.62
#